data_AF-A0A7D4QA52-F1
#
_entry.id   AF-A0A7D4QA52-F1
#
_cell.length_a   1.000
_cell.length_b   1.000
_cell.length_c   1.000
_cell.angle_alpha   90.00
_cell.angle_beta   90.00
_cell.angle_gamma   90.00
#
_symmetry.space_group_name_H-M   'P 1'
#
loop_
_entity.id
_entity.type
_entity.pdbx_description
1 polymer ?
#
loop_
_entity_poly.entity_id
_entity_poly.type
_entity_poly.pdbx_seq_one_letter_code
_entity_poly.pdbx_strand_id
1 'polypeptide(L)'
;MTTIHFILSAVCIGVATTIIEWFIIGFLFHRYQALTPQTWRPESYTSYTYSTLLSLLFGILFTTFYLKIGSHYVLPANVLSNCKLGLVCFGCFSLITELGSAIYVNYHKMFVIGKLIASALSYIAAAIIAGLFFW
;
A
#
# COMPACT_ATOMS: atom_id res chain seq x y z
N MET A 1 6.72 -2.84 -24.18
CA MET A 1 7.73 -2.68 -23.10
C MET A 1 9.05 -3.39 -23.42
N THR A 2 10.13 -2.63 -23.60
CA THR A 2 11.49 -3.18 -23.72
C THR A 2 12.14 -3.38 -22.35
N THR A 3 13.21 -4.16 -22.26
CA THR A 3 13.99 -4.36 -21.02
C THR A 3 14.46 -3.05 -20.39
N ILE A 4 14.80 -2.05 -21.21
CA ILE A 4 15.24 -0.73 -20.75
C ILE A 4 14.09 0.02 -20.06
N HIS A 5 12.89 0.03 -20.68
CA HIS A 5 11.70 0.65 -20.09
C HIS A 5 11.32 0.00 -18.75
N PHE A 6 11.42 -1.33 -18.67
CA PHE A 6 11.20 -2.07 -17.44
C PHE A 6 12.19 -1.64 -16.34
N ILE A 7 13.50 -1.67 -16.62
CA ILE A 7 14.54 -1.30 -15.65
C ILE A 7 14.36 0.15 -15.18
N LEU A 8 14.15 1.09 -16.10
CA LEU A 8 13.93 2.49 -15.75
C LEU A 8 12.69 2.68 -14.89
N SER A 9 11.58 2.01 -15.22
CA SER A 9 10.37 2.06 -14.40
C SER A 9 10.63 1.54 -12.99
N ALA A 10 11.32 0.41 -12.83
CA ALA A 10 11.63 -0.16 -11.52
C ALA A 10 12.51 0.76 -10.67
N VAL A 11 13.54 1.38 -11.28
CA VAL A 11 14.42 2.34 -10.61
C VAL A 11 13.64 3.59 -10.19
N CYS A 12 12.84 4.19 -11.08
CA CYS A 12 12.03 5.36 -10.77
C CYS A 12 11.02 5.08 -9.67
N ILE A 13 10.38 3.91 -9.67
CA ILE A 13 9.47 3.48 -8.61
C ILE A 13 10.23 3.37 -7.29
N GLY A 14 11.38 2.69 -7.25
CA GLY A 14 12.18 2.54 -6.03
C GLY A 14 12.65 3.87 -5.43
N VAL A 15 13.05 4.83 -6.29
CA VAL A 15 13.41 6.19 -5.83
C VAL A 15 12.18 6.91 -5.28
N ALA A 16 11.06 6.88 -5.99
CA ALA A 16 9.83 7.55 -5.56
C ALA A 16 9.32 7.00 -4.21
N THR A 17 9.29 5.67 -4.04
CA THR A 17 8.87 5.05 -2.78
C THR A 17 9.82 5.39 -1.64
N THR A 18 11.13 5.39 -1.88
CA THR A 18 12.12 5.80 -0.86
C THR A 18 11.90 7.24 -0.39
N ILE A 19 11.65 8.17 -1.31
CA ILE A 19 11.37 9.57 -0.98
C ILE A 19 10.06 9.70 -0.18
N ILE A 20 9.01 8.99 -0.60
CA ILE A 20 7.71 9.00 0.08
C ILE A 20 7.84 8.45 1.49
N GLU A 21 8.46 7.28 1.67
CA GLU A 21 8.67 6.65 2.97
C GLU A 21 9.54 7.53 3.89
N TRP A 22 10.63 8.08 3.38
CA TRP A 22 11.45 9.01 4.15
C TRP A 22 10.66 10.24 4.58
N PHE A 23 9.90 10.86 3.68
CA PHE A 23 9.18 12.08 4.00
C PHE A 23 8.00 11.84 4.96
N ILE A 24 7.19 10.82 4.70
CA ILE A 24 6.02 10.53 5.52
C ILE A 24 6.45 9.88 6.83
N ILE A 25 7.18 8.77 6.80
CA ILE A 25 7.55 8.02 8.00
C ILE A 25 8.80 8.59 8.66
N GLY A 26 9.87 8.77 7.89
CA GLY A 26 11.16 9.22 8.40
C GLY A 26 11.19 10.67 8.89
N PHE A 27 10.23 11.50 8.47
CA PHE A 27 10.15 12.91 8.84
C PHE A 27 8.82 13.28 9.51
N LEU A 28 7.69 13.26 8.81
CA LEU A 28 6.40 13.75 9.35
C LEU A 28 5.88 12.93 10.53
N PHE A 29 5.95 11.61 10.45
CA PHE A 29 5.42 10.69 11.47
C PHE A 29 6.51 10.06 12.34
N HIS A 30 7.76 10.50 12.19
CA HIS A 30 8.92 9.92 12.88
C HIS A 30 8.77 9.92 14.40
N ARG A 31 8.23 11.02 14.95
CA ARG A 31 7.93 11.13 16.38
C ARG A 31 7.02 10.00 16.86
N TYR A 32 6.00 9.65 16.08
CA TYR A 32 5.05 8.59 16.46
C TYR A 32 5.62 7.20 16.27
N GLN A 33 6.52 7.02 15.29
CA GLN A 33 7.31 5.79 15.17
C GLN A 33 8.15 5.56 16.42
N ALA A 34 8.84 6.59 16.92
CA ALA A 34 9.65 6.49 18.14
C ALA A 34 8.82 6.18 19.41
N LEU A 35 7.55 6.61 19.43
CA LEU A 35 6.60 6.35 20.53
C LEU A 35 5.90 4.99 20.42
N THR A 36 6.26 4.18 19.43
CA THR A 36 5.67 2.88 19.21
C THR A 36 6.40 1.83 20.04
N PRO A 37 5.81 1.31 21.14
CA PRO A 37 6.44 0.27 21.93
C PRO A 37 6.69 -0.97 21.06
N GLN A 38 7.91 -1.49 21.09
CA GLN A 38 8.34 -2.68 20.34
C GLN A 38 7.77 -3.97 20.94
N THR A 39 6.48 -3.98 21.31
CA THR A 39 5.83 -5.07 22.01
C THR A 39 4.54 -5.49 21.31
N TRP A 40 4.27 -6.79 21.37
CA TRP A 40 3.03 -7.40 20.92
C TRP A 40 1.89 -7.05 21.88
N ARG A 41 0.69 -6.91 21.34
CA ARG A 41 -0.55 -6.83 22.12
C ARG A 41 -0.87 -8.19 22.71
N PRO A 42 -1.45 -8.24 23.92
CA PRO A 42 -2.05 -9.46 24.42
C PRO A 42 -3.11 -9.95 23.42
N GLU A 43 -3.03 -11.23 23.08
CA GLU A 43 -4.00 -11.83 22.17
C GLU A 43 -5.37 -11.95 22.83
N SER A 44 -6.41 -11.77 22.03
CA SER A 44 -7.78 -11.92 22.48
C SER A 44 -8.64 -12.45 21.34
N TYR A 45 -9.79 -13.03 21.67
CA TYR A 45 -10.78 -13.43 20.65
C TYR A 45 -11.13 -12.28 19.70
N THR A 46 -11.17 -11.04 20.20
CA THR A 46 -11.45 -9.86 19.37
C THR A 46 -10.36 -9.62 18.32
N SER A 47 -9.08 -9.82 18.66
CA SER A 47 -7.95 -9.71 17.73
C SER A 47 -8.10 -10.70 16.57
N TYR A 48 -8.49 -11.94 16.88
CA TYR A 48 -8.76 -12.97 15.88
C TYR A 48 -9.96 -12.61 15.00
N THR A 49 -11.06 -12.14 15.59
CA THR A 49 -12.23 -11.68 14.82
C THR A 49 -11.87 -10.59 13.84
N TYR A 50 -11.15 -9.54 14.27
CA TYR A 50 -10.71 -8.47 13.38
C TYR A 50 -9.80 -8.98 12.27
N SER A 51 -8.89 -9.92 12.57
CA SER A 51 -8.01 -10.51 11.56
C SER A 51 -8.78 -11.31 10.53
N THR A 52 -9.78 -12.09 10.95
CA THR A 52 -10.66 -12.82 10.03
C THR A 52 -11.45 -11.87 9.13
N LEU A 53 -12.01 -10.79 9.68
CA LEU A 53 -12.70 -9.76 8.89
C LEU A 53 -11.76 -9.11 7.88
N LEU A 54 -10.51 -8.87 8.26
CA LEU A 54 -9.49 -8.30 7.39
C LEU A 54 -9.10 -9.25 6.26
N SER A 55 -9.00 -10.55 6.53
CA SER A 55 -8.79 -11.58 5.50
C SER A 55 -9.98 -11.71 4.54
N LEU A 56 -11.21 -11.56 5.04
CA LEU A 56 -12.40 -11.52 4.18
C LEU A 56 -12.37 -10.28 3.28
N LEU A 57 -12.03 -9.11 3.85
CA LEU A 57 -11.89 -7.87 3.09
C LEU A 57 -10.80 -8.02 2.01
N PHE A 58 -9.66 -8.62 2.34
CA PHE A 58 -8.62 -8.97 1.35
C PHE A 58 -9.19 -9.80 0.21
N GLY A 59 -9.92 -10.87 0.52
CA GLY A 59 -10.55 -11.72 -0.49
C GLY A 59 -11.47 -10.93 -1.43
N ILE A 60 -12.34 -10.08 -0.87
CA ILE A 60 -13.24 -9.21 -1.65
C ILE A 60 -12.46 -8.27 -2.56
N LEU A 61 -11.45 -7.58 -2.02
CA LEU A 61 -10.63 -6.63 -2.76
C LEU A 61 -9.81 -7.32 -3.85
N PHE A 62 -9.17 -8.44 -3.54
CA PHE A 62 -8.38 -9.22 -4.48
C PHE A 62 -9.24 -9.81 -5.60
N THR A 63 -10.41 -10.38 -5.28
CA THR A 63 -11.36 -10.85 -6.30
C THR A 63 -11.83 -9.69 -7.17
N THR A 64 -12.12 -8.52 -6.60
CA THR A 64 -12.49 -7.33 -7.36
C THR A 64 -11.35 -6.86 -8.27
N PHE A 65 -10.12 -6.81 -7.75
CA PHE A 65 -8.91 -6.50 -8.52
C PHE A 65 -8.78 -7.49 -9.68
N TYR A 66 -8.80 -8.79 -9.43
CA TYR A 66 -8.64 -9.81 -10.46
C TYR A 66 -9.75 -9.76 -11.52
N LEU A 67 -11.02 -9.67 -11.08
CA LEU A 67 -12.18 -9.62 -11.98
C LEU A 67 -12.31 -8.30 -12.73
N LYS A 68 -11.74 -7.17 -12.26
CA LYS A 68 -11.83 -5.88 -12.95
C LYS A 68 -10.57 -5.56 -13.74
N ILE A 69 -9.39 -5.73 -13.15
CA ILE A 69 -8.09 -5.41 -13.76
C ILE A 69 -7.63 -6.54 -14.69
N GLY A 70 -7.91 -7.80 -14.34
CA GLY A 70 -7.66 -8.94 -15.24
C GLY A 70 -8.63 -9.01 -16.42
N SER A 71 -9.83 -8.42 -16.33
CA SER A 71 -10.83 -8.48 -17.41
C SER A 71 -10.89 -7.23 -18.29
N HIS A 72 -10.79 -5.99 -17.76
CA HIS A 72 -11.13 -4.80 -18.56
C HIS A 72 -10.51 -3.45 -18.12
N TYR A 73 -9.77 -3.33 -17.01
CA TYR A 73 -9.31 -2.03 -16.50
C TYR A 73 -7.83 -1.75 -16.80
N VAL A 74 -7.54 -1.13 -17.96
CA VAL A 74 -6.73 0.10 -18.21
C VAL A 74 -6.95 0.52 -19.67
N LEU A 75 -8.16 0.98 -20.04
CA LEU A 75 -8.49 1.32 -21.45
C LEU A 75 -8.12 2.75 -21.87
N PRO A 76 -7.95 3.71 -20.94
CA PRO A 76 -7.14 4.89 -21.23
C PRO A 76 -5.97 4.97 -20.26
N ALA A 77 -4.75 4.90 -20.79
CA ALA A 77 -3.48 5.09 -20.09
C ALA A 77 -3.26 6.56 -19.70
N ASN A 78 -4.24 7.14 -18.99
CA ASN A 78 -4.17 8.47 -18.41
C ASN A 78 -3.86 8.38 -16.90
N VAL A 79 -3.38 9.50 -16.33
CA VAL A 79 -2.92 9.57 -14.94
C VAL A 79 -4.02 9.17 -13.95
N LEU A 80 -5.29 9.55 -14.23
CA LEU A 80 -6.40 9.25 -13.34
C LEU A 80 -6.69 7.74 -13.26
N SER A 81 -6.61 7.01 -14.38
CA SER A 81 -6.71 5.54 -14.40
C SER A 81 -5.59 4.91 -13.57
N ASN A 82 -4.37 5.43 -13.68
CA ASN A 82 -3.23 4.92 -12.93
C ASN A 82 -3.36 5.18 -11.42
N CYS A 83 -3.87 6.35 -11.02
CA CYS A 83 -4.19 6.63 -9.61
C CYS A 83 -5.22 5.64 -9.05
N LYS A 84 -6.29 5.35 -9.81
CA LYS A 84 -7.31 4.37 -9.41
C LYS A 84 -6.71 2.98 -9.26
N LEU A 85 -5.88 2.54 -10.21
CA LEU A 85 -5.17 1.27 -10.14
C LEU A 85 -4.29 1.19 -8.89
N GLY A 86 -3.50 2.23 -8.63
CA GLY A 86 -2.65 2.33 -7.43
C GLY A 86 -3.46 2.22 -6.14
N LEU A 87 -4.60 2.90 -6.03
CA LEU A 87 -5.49 2.79 -4.87
C LEU A 87 -6.08 1.40 -4.68
N VAL A 88 -6.47 0.72 -5.78
CA VAL A 88 -6.97 -0.66 -5.71
C VAL A 88 -5.86 -1.60 -5.24
N CYS A 89 -4.64 -1.48 -5.80
CA CYS A 89 -3.48 -2.27 -5.36
C CYS A 89 -3.13 -2.01 -3.90
N PHE A 90 -3.12 -0.74 -3.45
CA PHE A 90 -2.92 -0.39 -2.06
C PHE A 90 -3.95 -1.07 -1.16
N GLY A 91 -5.24 -0.95 -1.51
CA GLY A 91 -6.33 -1.57 -0.76
C GLY A 91 -6.17 -3.08 -0.64
N CYS A 92 -5.80 -3.75 -1.74
CA CYS A 92 -5.60 -5.20 -1.75
C CYS A 92 -4.38 -5.62 -0.92
N PHE A 93 -3.23 -4.99 -1.13
CA PHE A 93 -1.96 -5.56 -0.66
C PHE A 93 -1.43 -4.90 0.61
N SER A 94 -1.47 -3.58 0.71
CA SER A 94 -0.83 -2.87 1.82
C SER A 94 -1.80 -2.50 2.93
N LEU A 95 -3.02 -2.06 2.62
CA LEU A 95 -4.01 -1.70 3.63
C LEU A 95 -4.27 -2.87 4.59
N ILE A 96 -4.48 -4.07 4.05
CA ILE A 96 -4.76 -5.29 4.81
C ILE A 96 -3.55 -5.68 5.66
N THR A 97 -2.34 -5.69 5.09
CA THR A 97 -1.14 -6.12 5.82
C THR A 97 -0.75 -5.13 6.93
N GLU A 98 -0.91 -3.84 6.67
CA GLU A 98 -0.63 -2.77 7.64
C GLU A 98 -1.63 -2.77 8.80
N LEU A 99 -2.93 -2.88 8.50
CA LEU A 99 -3.95 -3.00 9.54
C LEU A 99 -3.81 -4.32 10.32
N GLY A 100 -3.46 -5.41 9.65
CA GLY A 100 -3.23 -6.70 10.29
C GLY A 100 -2.08 -6.61 11.30
N SER A 101 -0.99 -5.97 10.90
CA SER A 101 0.14 -5.68 11.80
C SER A 101 -0.30 -4.81 12.99
N ALA A 102 -1.15 -3.80 12.74
CA ALA A 102 -1.68 -2.92 13.79
C ALA A 102 -2.67 -3.58 14.76
N ILE A 103 -3.25 -4.75 14.42
CA ILE A 103 -4.08 -5.54 15.35
C ILE A 103 -3.21 -6.15 16.44
N TYR A 104 -2.05 -6.70 16.08
CA TYR A 104 -1.21 -7.50 16.97
C TYR A 104 -0.02 -6.74 17.55
N VAL A 105 0.42 -5.66 16.91
CA VAL A 105 1.52 -4.84 17.43
C VAL A 105 0.98 -3.57 18.06
N ASN A 106 1.59 -3.13 19.16
CA ASN A 106 1.23 -1.88 19.84
C ASN A 106 1.72 -0.63 19.10
N TYR A 107 1.29 -0.47 17.84
CA TYR A 107 1.57 0.74 17.08
C TYR A 107 0.89 1.98 17.68
N HIS A 108 1.63 3.09 17.74
CA HIS A 108 1.01 4.38 18.00
C HIS A 108 0.01 4.67 16.87
N LYS A 109 -1.21 5.11 17.19
CA LYS A 109 -2.29 5.28 16.18
C LYS A 109 -1.87 6.17 15.00
N MET A 110 -1.19 7.26 15.29
CA MET A 110 -0.67 8.16 14.26
C MET A 110 0.42 7.51 13.39
N PHE A 111 1.22 6.59 13.95
CA PHE A 111 2.20 5.85 13.15
C PHE A 111 1.51 4.93 12.15
N VAL A 112 0.43 4.24 12.54
CA VAL A 112 -0.39 3.44 11.61
C VAL A 112 -0.95 4.32 10.48
N ILE A 113 -1.49 5.50 10.81
CA ILE A 113 -1.98 6.45 9.80
C ILE A 113 -0.85 6.85 8.85
N GLY A 114 0.34 7.17 9.38
CA GLY A 114 1.53 7.45 8.58
C GLY A 114 1.87 6.31 7.61
N LYS A 115 1.90 5.06 8.09
CA LYS A 115 2.17 3.88 7.25
C LYS A 115 1.15 3.72 6.13
N LEU A 116 -0.14 3.90 6.43
CA LEU A 116 -1.21 3.82 5.44
C LEU A 116 -1.11 4.93 4.38
N ILE A 117 -0.75 6.15 4.78
CA ILE A 117 -0.56 7.26 3.84
C ILE A 117 0.68 7.00 2.95
N ALA A 118 1.81 6.64 3.56
CA ALA A 118 3.06 6.38 2.85
C ALA A 118 2.89 5.26 1.82
N SER A 119 2.24 4.16 2.22
CA SER A 119 2.01 3.05 1.31
C SER A 119 0.99 3.39 0.23
N ALA A 120 -0.12 4.06 0.54
CA ALA A 120 -1.08 4.51 -0.48
C ALA A 120 -0.42 5.38 -1.55
N LEU A 121 0.37 6.37 -1.14
CA LEU A 121 1.12 7.23 -2.06
C LEU A 121 2.14 6.44 -2.88
N SER A 122 2.83 5.48 -2.26
CA SER A 122 3.80 4.60 -2.94
C SER A 122 3.15 3.76 -4.05
N TYR A 123 1.98 3.15 -3.79
CA TYR A 123 1.25 2.39 -4.81
C TYR A 123 0.69 3.28 -5.94
N ILE A 124 0.22 4.49 -5.61
CA ILE A 124 -0.22 5.47 -6.62
C ILE A 124 0.95 5.90 -7.50
N ALA A 125 2.08 6.28 -6.89
CA ALA A 125 3.28 6.67 -7.62
C ALA A 125 3.77 5.52 -8.50
N ALA A 126 3.79 4.29 -7.97
CA ALA A 126 4.18 3.11 -8.72
C ALA A 126 3.31 2.88 -9.96
N ALA A 127 1.99 2.98 -9.81
CA ALA A 127 1.06 2.82 -10.92
C ALA A 127 1.20 3.92 -11.99
N ILE A 128 1.41 5.18 -11.57
CA ILE A 128 1.64 6.29 -12.50
C ILE A 128 2.94 6.08 -13.28
N ILE A 129 4.05 5.80 -12.58
CA ILE A 129 5.36 5.60 -13.20
C ILE A 129 5.30 4.40 -14.14
N ALA A 130 4.79 3.26 -13.71
CA ALA A 130 4.64 2.08 -14.57
C ALA A 130 3.82 2.40 -15.83
N GLY A 131 2.72 3.16 -15.69
CA GLY A 131 1.91 3.59 -16.83
C GLY A 131 2.65 4.53 -17.80
N LEU A 132 3.61 5.34 -17.31
CA LEU A 132 4.43 6.21 -18.16
C LEU A 132 5.51 5.45 -18.96
N PHE A 133 5.93 4.29 -18.49
CA PHE A 133 6.96 3.46 -19.14
C PHE A 133 6.40 2.22 -19.87
N PHE A 134 5.08 2.06 -19.90
CA PHE A 134 4.44 0.86 -20.47
C PHE A 134 4.52 0.78 -22.02
N TRP A 135 4.69 1.93 -22.68
CA TRP A 135 4.76 2.08 -24.13
C TRP A 135 6.02 1.41 -24.72
#